data_AF-A0A662JAD1-F1
#
_entry.id   AF-A0A662JAD1-F1
#
_cell.length_a   1.000
_cell.length_b   1.000
_cell.length_c   1.000
_cell.angle_alpha   90.00
_cell.angle_beta   90.00
_cell.angle_gamma   90.00
#
_symmetry.space_group_name_H-M   'P 1'
#
loop_
_entity.id
_entity.type
_entity.pdbx_description
1 polymer ?
#
loop_
_entity_poly.entity_id
_entity_poly.type
_entity_poly.pdbx_seq_one_letter_code
_entity_poly.pdbx_strand_id
1 'polypeptide(L)'
;MHYEASVNGLEVAYEVEGLLTLEQFRRFLLNALRVGNPGHQDIFPEVEGRVLVDAMRKRVVAEEVEGAVRGVRLVEARGIRSISYRSASGRSQLRWVKVIRGLGRVKGVASPWTLRNLHSAGVNLDLLKIRRR
;
A
#
# COMPACT_ATOMS: atom_id res chain seq x y z
N MET A 1 8.57 15.71 -18.11
CA MET A 1 9.57 15.25 -17.12
C MET A 1 9.52 13.73 -17.07
N HIS A 2 10.25 13.07 -17.99
CA HIS A 2 10.31 11.61 -18.07
C HIS A 2 11.45 11.12 -17.18
N TYR A 3 11.13 10.37 -16.14
CA TYR A 3 12.14 9.66 -15.34
C TYR A 3 12.44 8.36 -16.07
N GLU A 4 13.50 8.34 -16.88
CA GLU A 4 14.00 7.12 -17.51
C GLU A 4 14.62 6.22 -16.44
N ALA A 5 13.87 5.21 -16.02
CA ALA A 5 14.37 4.12 -15.20
C ALA A 5 15.00 3.05 -16.10
N SER A 6 16.21 3.29 -16.56
CA SER A 6 17.08 2.25 -17.12
C SER A 6 18.53 2.55 -16.77
N VAL A 7 18.93 2.12 -15.56
CA VAL A 7 20.34 2.03 -15.18
C VAL A 7 20.58 0.59 -14.71
N ASN A 8 21.19 -0.20 -15.60
CA ASN A 8 22.01 -1.38 -15.36
C ASN A 8 21.65 -2.26 -14.15
N GLY A 9 20.88 -3.34 -14.36
CA GLY A 9 20.99 -4.65 -13.66
C GLY A 9 20.98 -4.74 -12.13
N LEU A 10 20.95 -3.62 -11.41
CA LEU A 10 20.95 -3.48 -9.97
C LEU A 10 19.64 -2.80 -9.63
N GLU A 11 18.64 -3.60 -9.27
CA GLU A 11 17.31 -3.11 -8.97
C GLU A 11 17.35 -2.19 -7.77
N VAL A 12 17.27 -0.88 -8.03
CA VAL A 12 17.28 0.13 -6.98
C VAL A 12 16.05 -0.08 -6.10
N ALA A 13 16.29 -0.34 -4.82
CA ALA A 13 15.27 -0.36 -3.80
C ALA A 13 15.56 0.76 -2.80
N TYR A 14 14.51 1.27 -2.18
CA TYR A 14 14.62 2.35 -1.20
C TYR A 14 14.04 1.91 0.12
N GLU A 15 14.77 2.15 1.20
CA GLU A 15 14.18 2.17 2.52
C GLU A 15 13.29 3.41 2.65
N VAL A 16 12.07 3.19 3.11
CA VAL A 16 11.06 4.24 3.27
C VAL A 16 10.58 4.24 4.71
N GLU A 17 10.54 5.41 5.32
CA GLU A 17 9.95 5.61 6.62
C GLU A 17 9.28 6.98 6.71
N GLY A 18 8.07 7.04 7.26
CA GLY A 18 7.40 8.33 7.51
C GLY A 18 6.00 8.15 8.06
N LEU A 19 5.22 9.23 8.04
CA LEU A 19 3.83 9.22 8.47
C LEU A 19 2.91 9.33 7.25
N LEU A 20 1.90 8.46 7.21
CA LEU A 20 0.85 8.47 6.19
C LEU A 20 -0.51 8.36 6.86
N THR A 21 -1.52 8.98 6.26
CA THR A 21 -2.91 8.70 6.63
C THR A 21 -3.31 7.30 6.18
N LEU A 22 -4.27 6.71 6.88
CA LEU A 22 -4.86 5.44 6.52
C LEU A 22 -5.47 5.50 5.11
N GLU A 23 -6.08 6.63 4.74
CA GLU A 23 -6.66 6.84 3.42
C GLU A 23 -5.60 6.87 2.31
N GLN A 24 -4.46 7.54 2.54
CA GLN A 24 -3.33 7.51 1.59
C GLN A 24 -2.83 6.07 1.40
N PHE A 25 -2.66 5.32 2.49
CA PHE A 25 -2.21 3.94 2.41
C PHE A 25 -3.26 3.04 1.73
N ARG A 26 -4.56 3.26 1.98
CA ARG A 26 -5.66 2.56 1.33
C ARG A 26 -5.67 2.80 -0.18
N ARG A 27 -5.60 4.06 -0.62
CA ARG A 27 -5.52 4.41 -2.05
C ARG A 27 -4.32 3.78 -2.73
N PHE A 28 -3.17 3.77 -2.05
CA PHE A 28 -1.98 3.07 -2.53
C PHE A 28 -2.25 1.58 -2.79
N LEU A 29 -2.92 0.88 -1.86
CA LEU A 29 -3.26 -0.53 -2.02
C LEU A 29 -4.24 -0.76 -3.17
N LEU A 30 -5.29 0.06 -3.28
CA LEU A 30 -6.27 -0.03 -4.36
C LEU A 30 -5.58 0.12 -5.72
N ASN A 31 -4.73 1.13 -5.87
CA ASN A 31 -3.94 1.35 -7.08
C ASN A 31 -3.01 0.17 -7.38
N ALA A 32 -2.27 -0.31 -6.36
CA ALA A 32 -1.31 -1.41 -6.52
C ALA A 32 -1.97 -2.76 -6.86
N LEU A 33 -3.25 -2.93 -6.52
CA LEU A 33 -4.03 -4.14 -6.75
C LEU A 33 -5.04 -4.01 -7.89
N ARG A 34 -5.04 -2.88 -8.61
CA ARG A 34 -5.97 -2.56 -9.71
C ARG A 34 -7.44 -2.66 -9.28
N VAL A 35 -7.71 -2.33 -8.02
CA VAL A 35 -9.08 -2.24 -7.50
C VAL A 35 -9.61 -0.84 -7.81
N GLY A 36 -10.78 -0.77 -8.42
CA GLY A 36 -11.50 0.49 -8.63
C GLY A 36 -11.89 1.16 -7.30
N ASN A 37 -12.69 2.22 -7.35
CA ASN A 37 -13.21 2.83 -6.12
C ASN A 37 -14.26 1.92 -5.48
N PRO A 38 -14.03 1.34 -4.27
CA PRO A 38 -15.00 0.46 -3.63
C PRO A 38 -16.16 1.20 -2.96
N GLY A 39 -16.28 2.53 -3.16
CA GLY A 39 -17.41 3.34 -2.72
C GLY A 39 -17.36 3.78 -1.25
N HIS A 40 -16.80 2.97 -0.35
CA HIS A 40 -16.72 3.29 1.09
C HIS A 40 -15.27 3.31 1.62
N GLN A 41 -14.98 4.24 2.53
CA GLN A 41 -13.63 4.46 3.10
C GLN A 41 -13.15 3.32 4.01
N ASP A 42 -14.08 2.55 4.58
CA ASP A 42 -13.78 1.41 5.45
C ASP A 42 -13.53 0.10 4.66
N ILE A 43 -13.58 0.14 3.33
CA ILE A 43 -13.32 -1.02 2.48
C ILE A 43 -11.85 -1.03 2.06
N PHE A 44 -11.18 -2.14 2.39
CA PHE A 44 -9.79 -2.40 2.09
C PHE A 44 -9.64 -3.67 1.26
N PRO A 45 -8.69 -3.71 0.33
CA PRO A 45 -8.35 -4.95 -0.35
C PRO A 45 -7.45 -5.82 0.55
N GLU A 46 -7.67 -7.13 0.56
CA GLU A 46 -6.75 -8.13 1.10
C GLU A 46 -6.36 -9.12 0.00
N VAL A 47 -5.13 -9.63 0.09
CA VAL A 47 -4.61 -10.68 -0.79
C VAL A 47 -3.75 -11.58 0.08
N GLU A 48 -4.02 -12.88 0.08
CA GLU A 48 -3.27 -13.83 0.89
C GLU A 48 -1.76 -13.73 0.63
N GLY A 49 -0.96 -13.67 1.71
CA GLY A 49 0.50 -13.52 1.65
C GLY A 49 1.02 -12.16 1.15
N ARG A 50 0.14 -11.24 0.69
CA ARG A 50 0.53 -9.98 0.06
C ARG A 50 -0.07 -8.74 0.70
N VAL A 51 -1.35 -8.74 1.04
CA VAL A 51 -2.01 -7.63 1.75
C VAL A 51 -2.83 -8.18 2.88
N LEU A 52 -2.47 -7.77 4.10
CA LEU A 52 -3.17 -8.16 5.33
C LEU A 52 -3.57 -6.90 6.08
N VAL A 53 -4.86 -6.79 6.38
CA VAL A 53 -5.43 -5.71 7.18
C VAL A 53 -5.65 -6.24 8.58
N ASP A 54 -4.92 -5.72 9.56
CA ASP A 54 -5.11 -6.04 10.97
C ASP A 54 -6.03 -4.99 11.62
N ALA A 55 -7.20 -5.43 12.09
CA ALA A 55 -8.25 -4.57 12.60
C ALA A 55 -9.05 -5.27 13.71
N MET A 56 -9.74 -4.49 14.53
CA MET A 56 -10.61 -5.01 15.60
C MET A 56 -11.81 -5.78 15.08
N ARG A 57 -12.41 -5.32 13.97
CA ARG A 57 -13.56 -5.97 13.31
C ARG A 57 -13.31 -6.00 11.82
N LYS A 58 -13.53 -7.16 11.20
CA LYS A 58 -13.45 -7.34 9.75
C LYS A 58 -14.60 -8.19 9.27
N ARG A 59 -15.15 -7.84 8.10
CA ARG A 59 -16.17 -8.61 7.39
C ARG A 59 -15.82 -8.62 5.92
N VAL A 60 -15.81 -9.79 5.28
CA VAL A 60 -15.66 -9.88 3.83
C VAL A 60 -16.94 -9.35 3.18
N VAL A 61 -16.77 -8.46 2.20
CA VAL A 61 -17.88 -7.86 1.44
C VAL A 61 -17.85 -8.23 -0.05
N ALA A 62 -16.71 -8.71 -0.54
CA ALA A 62 -16.58 -9.35 -1.86
C ALA A 62 -15.41 -10.35 -1.83
N GLU A 63 -15.65 -11.58 -2.27
CA GLU A 63 -14.60 -12.63 -2.33
C GLU A 63 -13.69 -12.47 -3.55
N GLU A 64 -14.22 -11.94 -4.64
CA GLU A 64 -13.49 -11.66 -5.88
C GLU A 64 -13.87 -10.29 -6.43
N VAL A 65 -12.91 -9.65 -7.10
CA VAL A 65 -13.09 -8.32 -7.72
C VAL A 65 -12.68 -8.39 -9.17
N GLU A 66 -13.64 -8.21 -10.08
CA GLU A 66 -13.37 -8.23 -11.51
C GLU A 66 -12.36 -7.15 -11.91
N GLY A 67 -11.39 -7.50 -12.76
CA GLY A 67 -10.33 -6.61 -13.23
C GLY A 67 -9.21 -6.32 -12.21
N ALA A 68 -9.37 -6.72 -10.94
CA ALA A 68 -8.32 -6.63 -9.94
C ALA A 68 -7.25 -7.72 -10.11
N VAL A 69 -6.17 -7.60 -9.34
CA VAL A 69 -5.19 -8.68 -9.21
C VAL A 69 -5.88 -9.96 -8.69
N ARG A 70 -5.50 -11.13 -9.23
CA ARG A 70 -6.06 -12.42 -8.80
C ARG A 70 -5.90 -12.62 -7.29
N GLY A 71 -6.97 -13.09 -6.64
CA GLY A 71 -7.01 -13.36 -5.21
C GLY A 71 -7.24 -12.12 -4.34
N VAL A 72 -7.61 -10.98 -4.94
CA VAL A 72 -8.09 -9.82 -4.20
C VAL A 72 -9.51 -10.08 -3.70
N ARG A 73 -9.67 -9.94 -2.38
CA ARG A 73 -10.98 -9.81 -1.73
C ARG A 73 -11.13 -8.41 -1.13
N LEU A 74 -12.36 -7.98 -0.92
CA LEU A 74 -12.66 -6.73 -0.22
C LEU A 74 -13.17 -7.04 1.19
N VAL A 75 -12.59 -6.34 2.17
CA VAL A 75 -13.02 -6.40 3.57
C VAL A 75 -13.47 -5.03 4.03
N GLU A 76 -14.64 -4.97 4.65
CA GLU A 76 -15.02 -3.84 5.50
C GLU A 76 -14.32 -4.03 6.86
N ALA A 77 -13.47 -3.08 7.24
CA ALA A 77 -12.63 -3.20 8.42
C ALA A 77 -12.70 -1.95 9.31
N ARG A 78 -12.92 -2.15 10.61
CA ARG A 78 -13.02 -1.09 11.62
C ARG A 78 -12.00 -1.28 12.73
N GLY A 79 -11.47 -0.16 13.23
CA GLY A 79 -10.42 -0.18 14.24
C GLY A 79 -9.11 -0.76 13.71
N ILE A 80 -8.65 -0.29 12.53
CA ILE A 80 -7.39 -0.71 11.93
C ILE A 80 -6.22 -0.41 12.89
N ARG A 81 -5.38 -1.42 13.13
CA ARG A 81 -4.15 -1.34 13.93
C ARG A 81 -2.92 -1.32 13.03
N SER A 82 -2.88 -2.16 12.01
CA SER A 82 -1.80 -2.17 11.02
C SER A 82 -2.25 -2.74 9.67
N ILE A 83 -1.53 -2.41 8.61
CA ILE A 83 -1.71 -3.02 7.29
C ILE A 83 -0.33 -3.34 6.73
N SER A 84 -0.14 -4.58 6.25
CA SER A 84 1.08 -4.97 5.54
C SER A 84 0.82 -5.16 4.06
N TYR A 85 1.80 -4.78 3.24
CA TYR A 85 1.82 -4.92 1.79
C TYR A 85 3.12 -5.59 1.35
N ARG A 86 3.03 -6.51 0.38
CA ARG A 86 4.13 -7.10 -0.37
C ARG A 86 3.77 -7.13 -1.87
N SER A 87 4.66 -6.61 -2.71
CA SER A 87 4.50 -6.68 -4.16
C SER A 87 4.58 -8.12 -4.66
N ALA A 88 3.98 -8.43 -5.80
CA ALA A 88 4.06 -9.77 -6.42
C ALA A 88 5.51 -10.21 -6.64
N SER A 89 6.36 -9.25 -7.05
CA SER A 89 7.79 -9.46 -7.25
C SER A 89 8.61 -9.61 -5.96
N GLY A 90 8.01 -9.39 -4.77
CA GLY A 90 8.71 -9.39 -3.48
C GLY A 90 9.64 -8.19 -3.23
N ARG A 91 9.86 -7.34 -4.24
CA ARG A 91 10.79 -6.18 -4.21
C ARG A 91 10.36 -5.05 -3.30
N SER A 92 9.05 -4.93 -3.05
CA SER A 92 8.50 -3.92 -2.17
C SER A 92 7.74 -4.58 -1.03
N GLN A 93 8.02 -4.12 0.19
CA GLN A 93 7.35 -4.53 1.40
C GLN A 93 7.13 -3.30 2.26
N LEU A 94 5.88 -2.94 2.54
CA LEU A 94 5.54 -1.78 3.36
C LEU A 94 4.60 -2.20 4.48
N ARG A 95 4.79 -1.63 5.66
CA ARG A 95 3.88 -1.80 6.78
C ARG A 95 3.45 -0.44 7.30
N TRP A 96 2.16 -0.21 7.33
CA TRP A 96 1.54 0.92 8.01
C TRP A 96 1.08 0.47 9.40
N VAL A 97 1.41 1.22 10.44
CA VAL A 97 1.00 0.94 11.83
C VAL A 97 0.39 2.21 12.41
N LYS A 98 -0.81 2.09 12.97
CA LYS A 98 -1.55 3.22 13.56
C LYS A 98 -0.73 3.86 14.68
N VAL A 99 -0.67 5.18 14.66
CA VAL A 99 -0.08 5.99 15.72
C VAL A 99 -1.19 6.71 16.48
N ILE A 100 -2.01 7.48 15.78
CA ILE A 100 -3.13 8.22 16.37
C ILE A 100 -4.22 8.47 15.33
N ARG A 101 -5.49 8.29 15.72
CA ARG A 101 -6.65 8.49 14.83
C ARG A 101 -6.47 7.77 13.48
N GLY A 102 -6.50 8.51 12.36
CA GLY A 102 -6.25 8.00 11.01
C GLY A 102 -4.81 8.12 10.54
N LEU A 103 -3.87 8.53 11.39
CA LEU A 103 -2.45 8.69 11.07
C LEU A 103 -1.66 7.47 11.56
N GLY A 104 -0.72 7.00 10.74
CA GLY A 104 0.16 5.90 11.09
C GLY A 104 1.54 6.02 10.48
N ARG A 105 2.48 5.28 11.06
CA ARG A 105 3.86 5.19 10.58
C ARG A 105 3.93 4.13 9.50
N VAL A 106 4.44 4.51 8.33
CA VAL A 106 4.81 3.58 7.28
C VAL A 106 6.30 3.29 7.38
N LYS A 107 6.69 2.03 7.27
CA LYS A 107 8.08 1.60 7.16
C LYS A 107 8.22 0.43 6.20
N GLY A 108 9.33 0.38 5.46
CA GLY A 108 9.73 -0.80 4.71
C GLY A 108 10.62 -0.49 3.52
N VAL A 109 10.54 -1.34 2.50
CA VAL A 109 11.29 -1.23 1.25
C VAL A 109 10.33 -0.95 0.10
N ALA A 110 10.66 0.02 -0.74
CA ALA A 110 9.90 0.38 -1.93
C ALA A 110 10.80 0.38 -3.17
N SER A 111 10.33 -0.25 -4.24
CA SER A 111 10.86 -0.02 -5.59
C SER A 111 10.46 1.38 -6.12
N PRO A 112 11.10 1.89 -7.18
CA PRO A 112 10.67 3.11 -7.87
C PRO A 112 9.18 3.10 -8.23
N TRP A 113 8.67 1.94 -8.65
CA TRP A 113 7.26 1.78 -9.00
C TRP A 113 6.34 1.91 -7.79
N THR A 114 6.74 1.36 -6.64
CA THR A 114 6.01 1.53 -5.38
C THR A 114 6.02 2.99 -4.90
N LEU A 115 7.15 3.70 -5.04
CA LEU A 115 7.23 5.13 -4.73
C LEU A 115 6.29 5.95 -5.63
N ARG A 116 6.26 5.65 -6.94
CA ARG A 116 5.31 6.28 -7.87
C ARG A 116 3.86 6.02 -7.46
N ASN A 117 3.51 4.80 -7.06
CA ASN A 117 2.14 4.48 -6.62
C ASN A 117 1.76 5.17 -5.31
N LEU A 118 2.70 5.33 -4.37
CA LEU A 118 2.49 6.15 -3.18
C LEU A 118 2.21 7.60 -3.57
N HIS A 119 3.03 8.19 -4.45
CA HIS A 119 2.81 9.54 -4.94
C HIS A 119 1.42 9.70 -5.60
N SER A 120 1.05 8.79 -6.51
CA SER A 120 -0.27 8.77 -7.14
C SER A 120 -1.44 8.55 -6.15
N ALA A 121 -1.17 8.01 -4.97
CA ALA A 121 -2.14 7.88 -3.88
C ALA A 121 -2.29 9.17 -3.04
N GLY A 122 -1.61 10.26 -3.42
CA GLY A 122 -1.63 11.54 -2.73
C GLY A 122 -0.61 11.63 -1.60
N VAL A 123 0.43 10.80 -1.62
CA VAL A 123 1.54 10.90 -0.66
C VAL A 123 2.55 11.94 -1.17
N ASN A 124 2.84 12.94 -0.33
CA ASN A 124 4.00 13.79 -0.56
C ASN A 124 5.27 13.02 -0.16
N LEU A 125 6.07 12.61 -1.14
CA LEU A 125 7.29 11.83 -0.92
C LEU A 125 8.38 12.62 -0.19
N ASP A 126 8.35 13.96 -0.25
CA ASP A 126 9.32 14.83 0.44
C ASP A 126 9.16 14.77 1.97
N LEU A 127 7.99 14.33 2.45
CA LEU A 127 7.72 14.12 3.87
C LEU A 127 8.18 12.74 4.37
N LEU A 128 8.68 11.88 3.48
CA LEU A 128 9.19 10.56 3.82
C LEU A 128 10.72 10.59 3.89
N LYS A 129 11.27 9.87 4.86
CA LYS A 129 12.68 9.51 4.88
C LYS A 129 12.88 8.39 3.87
N ILE A 130 13.48 8.72 2.73
CA ILE A 130 13.77 7.78 1.65
C ILE A 130 15.29 7.64 1.52
N ARG A 131 15.81 6.42 1.63
CA ARG A 131 17.24 6.13 1.51
C ARG A 131 17.45 5.01 0.52
N ARG A 132 18.46 5.15 -0.35
CA ARG A 132 18.83 4.06 -1.26
C ARG A 132 19.35 2.88 -0.43
N ARG A 133 18.85 1.68 -0.73
CA ARG A 133 19.30 0.41 -0.17
C ARG A 133 20.50 -0.13 -0.93
#